data_AF-A0AAE0DQV8-F1
#
_entry.id   AF-A0AAE0DQV8-F1
#
_cell.length_a   1.000
_cell.length_b   1.000
_cell.length_c   1.000
_cell.angle_alpha   90.00
_cell.angle_beta   90.00
_cell.angle_gamma   90.00
#
_symmetry.space_group_name_H-M   'P 1'
#
loop_
_entity.id
_entity.type
_entity.pdbx_description
1 polymer ?
#
loop_
_entity_poly.entity_id
_entity_poly.type
_entity_poly.pdbx_seq_one_letter_code
_entity_poly.pdbx_strand_id
1 'polypeptide(L)'
;MALRIFIKFRTDQVPGPSAEKDLLVATAACLELLGRDFNFERDFIHAQGEVLQEKARCHVLIDCDYHDSRPDPKDAVLRFYHVVEDEATFALKETHVHRGLIDKVPWGRHSV
;
A
#
# COMPACT_ATOMS: atom_id res chain seq x y z
N MET A 1 -16.86 -2.09 -2.08
CA MET A 1 -16.64 -0.65 -2.37
C MET A 1 -15.17 -0.51 -2.64
N ALA A 2 -14.76 0.06 -3.79
CA ALA A 2 -13.34 0.22 -4.05
C ALA A 2 -12.68 1.12 -3.01
N LEU A 3 -11.53 0.66 -2.52
CA LEU A 3 -10.73 1.34 -1.51
C LEU A 3 -9.32 1.52 -2.05
N ARG A 4 -8.79 2.73 -1.94
CA ARG A 4 -7.40 3.03 -2.24
C ARG A 4 -6.64 3.24 -0.95
N ILE A 5 -5.51 2.57 -0.79
CA ILE A 5 -4.70 2.64 0.43
C ILE A 5 -3.30 3.06 0.04
N PHE A 6 -2.82 4.17 0.59
CA PHE A 6 -1.44 4.62 0.41
C PHE A 6 -0.65 4.43 1.68
N ILE A 7 0.52 3.80 1.59
CA ILE A 7 1.34 3.44 2.74
C ILE A 7 2.78 3.88 2.50
N LYS A 8 3.35 4.58 3.49
CA LYS A 8 4.78 4.92 3.54
C LYS A 8 5.49 4.01 4.54
N PHE A 9 6.67 3.54 4.17
CA PHE A 9 7.50 2.76 5.08
C PHE A 9 8.97 2.93 4.73
N ARG A 10 9.84 2.54 5.65
CA ARG A 10 11.23 2.22 5.35
C ARG A 10 11.41 0.71 5.33
N THR A 11 12.34 0.24 4.50
CA THR A 11 12.57 -1.20 4.32
C THR A 11 12.93 -1.90 5.63
N ASP A 12 13.64 -1.25 6.56
CA ASP A 12 13.99 -1.81 7.87
C ASP A 12 12.80 -1.96 8.84
N GLN A 13 11.71 -1.23 8.62
CA GLN A 13 10.51 -1.32 9.48
C GLN A 13 9.62 -2.52 9.17
N VAL A 14 9.83 -3.19 8.03
CA VAL A 14 9.02 -4.35 7.61
C VAL A 14 9.89 -5.60 7.74
N PRO A 15 9.62 -6.50 8.71
CA PRO A 15 10.36 -7.75 8.84
C PRO A 15 10.10 -8.65 7.64
N GLY A 16 11.14 -9.36 7.18
CA GLY A 16 11.06 -10.28 6.04
C GLY A 16 11.95 -9.90 4.85
N PRO A 17 11.95 -10.73 3.80
CA PRO A 17 12.79 -10.54 2.61
C PRO A 17 12.52 -9.24 1.89
N SER A 18 13.56 -8.54 1.43
CA SER A 18 13.43 -7.28 0.69
C SER A 18 12.56 -7.38 -0.56
N ALA A 19 12.53 -8.54 -1.23
CA ALA A 19 11.72 -8.74 -2.43
C ALA A 19 10.20 -8.87 -2.15
N GLU A 20 9.79 -8.99 -0.88
CA GLU A 20 8.39 -9.29 -0.50
C GLU A 20 7.77 -8.20 0.39
N LYS A 21 8.52 -7.13 0.72
CA LYS A 21 8.07 -6.11 1.69
C LYS A 21 6.81 -5.38 1.23
N ASP A 22 6.67 -5.13 -0.08
CA ASP A 22 5.47 -4.52 -0.65
C ASP A 22 4.23 -5.39 -0.49
N LEU A 23 4.35 -6.70 -0.75
CA LEU A 23 3.27 -7.68 -0.55
C LEU A 23 2.91 -7.85 0.93
N LEU A 24 3.90 -7.88 1.81
CA LEU A 24 3.69 -7.96 3.26
C LEU A 24 2.91 -6.75 3.77
N VAL A 25 3.33 -5.53 3.37
CA VAL A 25 2.63 -4.29 3.71
C VAL A 25 1.22 -4.27 3.12
N ALA A 26 1.05 -4.73 1.88
CA ALA A 26 -0.27 -4.79 1.25
C ALA A 26 -1.22 -5.76 1.94
N THR A 27 -0.71 -6.93 2.32
CA THR A 27 -1.49 -7.95 3.05
C THR A 27 -1.92 -7.43 4.42
N ALA A 28 -1.01 -6.80 5.18
CA ALA A 28 -1.35 -6.19 6.47
C ALA A 28 -2.44 -5.11 6.32
N ALA A 29 -2.38 -4.31 5.26
CA ALA A 29 -3.36 -3.26 5.00
C ALA A 29 -4.74 -3.81 4.64
N CYS A 30 -4.79 -4.84 3.79
CA CYS A 30 -6.03 -5.50 3.45
C CYS A 30 -6.63 -6.20 4.68
N LEU A 31 -5.82 -6.82 5.54
CA LEU A 31 -6.30 -7.46 6.77
C LEU A 31 -6.93 -6.43 7.70
N GLU A 32 -6.24 -5.32 7.97
CA GLU A 32 -6.72 -4.25 8.86
C GLU A 32 -8.02 -3.61 8.35
N LEU A 33 -8.11 -3.33 7.04
CA LEU A 33 -9.20 -2.50 6.49
C LEU A 33 -10.34 -3.28 5.86
N LEU A 34 -10.07 -4.50 5.40
CA LEU A 34 -11.02 -5.34 4.66
C LEU A 34 -11.27 -6.68 5.36
N GLY A 35 -10.50 -7.04 6.40
CA GLY A 35 -10.62 -8.31 7.10
C GLY A 35 -10.19 -9.52 6.26
N ARG A 36 -9.37 -9.32 5.23
CA ARG A 36 -8.90 -10.36 4.30
C ARG A 36 -7.48 -10.08 3.79
N ASP A 37 -6.81 -11.11 3.29
CA ASP A 37 -5.50 -10.96 2.64
C ASP A 37 -5.61 -10.19 1.30
N PHE A 38 -4.45 -9.73 0.84
CA PHE A 38 -4.28 -9.19 -0.50
C PHE A 38 -4.56 -10.27 -1.56
N ASN A 39 -5.30 -9.92 -2.62
CA ASN A 39 -5.68 -10.85 -3.66
C ASN A 39 -5.39 -10.28 -5.07
N PHE A 40 -4.42 -10.88 -5.76
CA PHE A 40 -3.97 -10.47 -7.10
C PHE A 40 -5.04 -10.49 -8.20
N GLU A 41 -6.17 -11.18 -8.02
CA GLU A 41 -7.26 -11.21 -9.01
C GLU A 41 -8.15 -9.97 -8.96
N ARG A 42 -8.14 -9.24 -7.84
CA ARG A 42 -9.05 -8.10 -7.59
C ARG A 42 -8.38 -6.84 -7.05
N ASP A 43 -7.18 -6.99 -6.52
CA ASP A 43 -6.39 -5.91 -5.93
C ASP A 43 -5.13 -5.65 -6.75
N PHE A 44 -4.72 -4.39 -6.82
CA PHE A 44 -3.48 -3.99 -7.50
C PHE A 44 -2.52 -3.31 -6.53
N ILE A 45 -1.24 -3.66 -6.60
CA ILE A 45 -0.15 -3.00 -5.86
C ILE A 45 0.64 -2.16 -6.85
N HIS A 46 0.82 -0.89 -6.51
CA HIS A 46 1.76 0.01 -7.16
C HIS A 46 2.84 0.37 -6.14
N ALA A 47 4.04 -0.16 -6.29
CA ALA A 47 5.16 0.13 -5.41
C ALA A 47 6.13 1.13 -6.07
N GLN A 48 6.68 2.06 -5.30
CA GLN A 48 7.94 2.72 -5.66
C GLN A 48 8.88 2.91 -4.46
N GLY A 49 10.17 3.05 -4.78
CA GLY A 49 11.28 3.07 -3.84
C GLY A 49 12.26 1.93 -4.09
N GLU A 50 13.45 2.04 -3.51
CA GLU A 50 14.50 1.03 -3.64
C GLU A 50 14.31 -0.07 -2.57
N VAL A 51 13.29 -0.93 -2.73
CA VAL A 51 12.92 -1.95 -1.72
C VAL A 51 14.09 -2.91 -1.41
N LEU A 52 15.02 -3.07 -2.35
CA LEU A 52 16.23 -3.88 -2.19
C LEU A 52 17.32 -3.20 -1.34
N GLN A 53 17.24 -1.89 -1.11
CA GLN A 53 18.21 -1.14 -0.32
C GLN A 53 17.76 -1.05 1.15
N GLU A 54 18.71 -1.24 2.07
CA GLU A 54 18.45 -1.13 3.51
C GLU A 54 18.08 0.31 3.89
N LYS A 55 17.09 0.48 4.78
CA LYS A 55 16.57 1.78 5.28
C LYS A 55 16.02 2.72 4.21
N ALA A 56 15.82 2.24 2.99
CA ALA A 56 15.26 3.01 1.89
C ALA A 56 13.81 3.41 2.17
N ARG A 57 13.44 4.61 1.72
CA ARG A 57 12.07 5.10 1.80
C ARG A 57 11.27 4.49 0.66
N CYS A 58 10.24 3.75 1.01
CA CYS A 58 9.34 3.09 0.08
C CYS A 58 7.93 3.62 0.27
N HIS A 59 7.14 3.48 -0.78
CA HIS A 59 5.72 3.73 -0.74
C HIS A 59 4.98 2.73 -1.61
N VAL A 60 3.82 2.31 -1.13
CA VAL A 60 2.90 1.46 -1.89
C VAL A 60 1.54 2.14 -1.96
N LEU A 61 0.91 2.02 -3.12
CA LEU A 61 -0.49 2.34 -3.35
C LEU A 61 -1.21 1.05 -3.68
N ILE A 62 -2.29 0.76 -2.98
CA ILE A 62 -3.07 -0.46 -3.10
C ILE A 62 -4.46 -0.07 -3.56
N ASP A 63 -4.90 -0.63 -4.68
CA ASP A 63 -6.24 -0.46 -5.23
C ASP A 63 -7.04 -1.74 -4.97
N CYS A 64 -7.91 -1.75 -3.96
CA CYS A 64 -8.67 -2.93 -3.57
C CYS A 64 -10.07 -2.94 -4.20
N ASP A 65 -10.51 -4.12 -4.69
CA ASP A 65 -11.80 -4.34 -5.37
C ASP A 65 -12.06 -3.43 -6.59
N TYR A 66 -10.99 -2.93 -7.24
CA TYR A 66 -11.08 -2.02 -8.38
C TYR A 66 -11.58 -2.71 -9.65
N HIS A 67 -11.32 -4.01 -9.80
CA HIS A 67 -11.75 -4.78 -10.97
C HIS A 67 -13.29 -4.92 -11.02
N ASP A 68 -13.91 -5.22 -9.89
CA ASP A 68 -15.35 -5.49 -9.79
C ASP A 68 -16.19 -4.22 -9.79
N SER A 69 -15.66 -3.14 -9.19
CA SER A 69 -16.44 -1.90 -9.00
C SER A 69 -16.12 -0.77 -9.98
N ARG A 70 -15.00 -0.88 -10.74
CA ARG A 70 -14.53 0.12 -11.73
C ARG A 70 -14.81 1.57 -11.31
N PRO A 71 -14.41 1.98 -10.09
CA PRO A 71 -14.67 3.33 -9.61
C PRO A 71 -13.95 4.37 -10.47
N ASP A 72 -14.47 5.60 -10.53
CA ASP A 72 -13.61 6.73 -10.93
C ASP A 72 -12.49 6.85 -9.88
N PRO A 73 -11.20 6.83 -10.29
CA PRO A 73 -10.08 6.99 -9.36
C PRO A 73 -10.15 8.27 -8.51
N LYS A 74 -10.90 9.29 -8.95
CA LYS A 74 -11.14 10.53 -8.21
C LYS A 74 -12.13 10.35 -7.06
N ASP A 75 -13.07 9.41 -7.20
CA ASP A 75 -14.17 9.19 -6.25
C ASP A 75 -13.89 8.04 -5.28
N ALA A 76 -12.83 7.25 -5.53
CA ALA A 76 -12.43 6.20 -4.61
C ALA A 76 -12.00 6.75 -3.25
N VAL A 77 -12.44 6.08 -2.18
CA VAL A 77 -12.03 6.40 -0.82
C VAL A 77 -10.54 6.15 -0.69
N LEU A 78 -9.77 7.18 -0.37
CA LEU A 78 -8.33 7.11 -0.17
C LEU A 78 -8.00 7.15 1.32
N ARG A 79 -7.30 6.13 1.81
CA ARG A 79 -6.79 6.04 3.18
C ARG A 79 -5.26 6.08 3.19
N PHE A 80 -4.69 6.62 4.24
CA PHE A 80 -3.26 6.94 4.30
C PHE A 80 -2.65 6.36 5.57
N TYR A 81 -1.57 5.60 5.43
CA TYR A 81 -0.88 4.98 6.54
C TYR A 81 0.63 5.19 6.46
N HIS A 82 1.26 5.00 7.60
CA HIS A 82 2.70 4.72 7.66
C HIS A 82 2.94 3.49 8.52
N VAL A 83 4.02 2.78 8.21
CA VAL A 83 4.47 1.66 9.03
C VAL A 83 5.16 2.19 10.28
N VAL A 84 4.79 1.62 11.42
CA VAL A 84 5.48 1.78 12.70
C VAL A 84 5.97 0.40 13.18
N GLU A 85 7.10 0.39 13.88
CA GLU A 85 7.60 -0.84 14.51
C GLU A 85 6.63 -1.29 15.61
N ASP A 86 6.31 -2.58 15.64
CA ASP A 86 5.44 -3.18 16.65
C ASP A 86 6.01 -4.52 17.12
N GLU A 87 6.77 -4.47 18.21
CA GLU A 87 7.52 -5.61 18.77
C GLU A 87 8.29 -6.43 17.70
N ALA A 88 7.88 -7.67 17.45
CA ALA A 88 8.45 -8.60 16.47
C ALA A 88 7.83 -8.47 15.06
N THR A 89 6.97 -7.48 14.87
CA THR A 89 6.15 -7.23 13.68
C THR A 89 6.12 -5.73 13.36
N PHE A 90 5.12 -5.32 12.60
CA PHE A 90 4.89 -3.92 12.25
C PHE A 90 3.40 -3.64 12.27
N ALA A 91 3.03 -2.40 12.56
CA ALA A 91 1.65 -1.94 12.55
C ALA A 91 1.45 -0.79 11.55
N LEU A 92 0.20 -0.60 11.11
CA LEU A 92 -0.20 0.50 10.25
C LEU A 92 -0.84 1.59 11.08
N LYS A 93 -0.30 2.81 10.99
CA LYS A 93 -0.86 3.98 11.68
C LYS A 93 -1.39 4.99 10.68
N GLU A 94 -2.67 5.34 10.82
CA GLU A 94 -3.31 6.32 9.95
C GLU A 94 -2.60 7.68 10.04
N THR A 95 -2.48 8.37 8.92
CA THR A 95 -1.78 9.65 8.82
C THR A 95 -2.53 10.62 7.93
N HIS A 96 -2.42 11.92 8.20
CA HIS A 96 -3.10 12.97 7.43
C HIS A 96 -2.18 13.55 6.34
N VAL A 97 -1.56 12.69 5.54
CA VAL A 97 -0.74 13.15 4.39
C VAL A 97 -1.67 13.73 3.32
N HIS A 98 -1.31 14.89 2.75
CA HIS A 98 -2.10 15.52 1.70
C HIS A 98 -2.14 14.67 0.41
N ARG A 99 -3.36 14.32 -0.02
CA ARG A 99 -3.68 13.63 -1.30
C ARG A 99 -2.95 14.18 -2.51
N GLY A 100 -2.81 15.51 -2.61
CA GLY A 100 -2.24 16.19 -3.78
C GLY A 100 -0.77 15.90 -4.10
N LEU A 101 -0.02 15.25 -3.20
CA LEU A 101 1.33 14.75 -3.50
C LEU A 101 1.32 13.34 -4.08
N ILE A 102 0.28 12.54 -3.84
CA ILE A 102 0.16 11.16 -4.32
C ILE A 102 -0.28 11.11 -5.77
N ASP A 103 -1.24 11.94 -6.16
CA ASP A 103 -1.73 12.00 -7.54
C ASP A 103 -0.66 12.53 -8.53
N LYS A 104 0.40 13.17 -8.01
CA LYS A 104 1.58 13.59 -8.79
C LYS A 104 2.59 12.47 -9.00
N VAL A 105 2.51 11.41 -8.22
CA VAL A 105 3.39 10.25 -8.36
C VAL A 105 2.85 9.43 -9.56
N PRO A 106 3.68 9.16 -10.58
CA PRO A 106 3.27 8.32 -11.70
C PRO A 106 3.26 6.86 -11.23
N TRP A 107 2.17 6.47 -10.58
CA TRP A 107 1.85 5.07 -10.33
C TRP A 107 1.66 4.43 -11.70
N GLY A 108 2.39 3.34 -11.97
CA GLY A 108 2.35 2.66 -13.26
C GLY A 108 0.92 2.34 -13.71
N ARG A 109 0.73 2.06 -15.00
CA ARG A 109 -0.56 1.52 -15.45
C ARG A 109 -0.84 0.25 -14.64
N HIS A 110 -2.11 0.05 -14.25
CA HIS A 110 -2.57 -1.24 -13.72
C HIS A 110 -1.98 -2.35 -14.57
N SER A 111 -1.23 -3.26 -13.95
CA SER A 111 -0.69 -4.43 -14.65
C SER A 111 -1.84 -5.11 -15.38
N VAL A 112 -1.70 -5.24 -16.69
CA VAL A 112 -2.72 -5.78 -17.60
C VAL A 112 -2.88 -7.28 -17.40
#